data_AF-A0A0F9AJM9-F1
#
_entry.id   AF-A0A0F9AJM9-F1
#
_cell.length_a   1.000
_cell.length_b   1.000
_cell.length_c   1.000
_cell.angle_alpha   90.00
_cell.angle_beta   90.00
_cell.angle_gamma   90.00
#
_symmetry.space_group_name_H-M   'P 1'
#
loop_
_entity.id
_entity.type
_entity.pdbx_description
1 polymer ?
#
loop_
_entity_poly.entity_id
_entity_poly.type
_entity_poly.pdbx_seq_one_letter_code
_entity_poly.pdbx_strand_id
1 'polypeptide(L)'
;MSEFLLEFETIRILSAVIMLGIASFYDIWKREIHDVLWIGFGAFSVVLLFIDPNFSESVMAILISLIIAPFAIFLWRTGMFGGADAFALIVLASLAPMVTLTDNPVTPLTTLSNAALLFVFPL
;
A
#
# COMPACT_ATOMS: atom_id res chain seq x y z
N MET A 1 -25.55 -5.22 -4.83
CA MET A 1 -24.81 -4.00 -4.43
C MET A 1 -23.68 -4.34 -3.47
N SER A 2 -23.91 -5.12 -2.41
CA SER A 2 -22.87 -5.55 -1.46
C SER A 2 -21.81 -6.48 -2.07
N GLU A 3 -22.20 -7.45 -2.91
CA GLU A 3 -21.23 -8.39 -3.51
C GLU A 3 -20.21 -7.70 -4.41
N PHE A 4 -20.64 -6.74 -5.24
CA PHE A 4 -19.75 -5.96 -6.10
C PHE A 4 -18.74 -5.13 -5.30
N LEU A 5 -19.12 -4.61 -4.13
CA LEU A 5 -18.21 -3.87 -3.24
C LEU A 5 -17.15 -4.80 -2.62
N LEU A 6 -17.55 -6.00 -2.20
CA LEU A 6 -16.63 -7.02 -1.67
C LEU A 6 -15.64 -7.49 -2.74
N GLU A 7 -16.11 -7.69 -3.98
CA GLU A 7 -15.25 -8.02 -5.12
C GLU A 7 -14.23 -6.89 -5.38
N PHE A 8 -14.67 -5.64 -5.29
CA PHE A 8 -13.81 -4.48 -5.53
C PHE A 8 -12.70 -4.32 -4.47
N GLU A 9 -13.05 -4.45 -3.19
CA GLU A 9 -12.07 -4.49 -2.11
C GLU A 9 -11.09 -5.65 -2.28
N THR A 10 -11.60 -6.84 -2.63
CA THR A 10 -10.76 -8.03 -2.88
C THR A 10 -9.73 -7.78 -3.97
N ILE A 11 -10.10 -7.08 -5.06
CA ILE A 11 -9.17 -6.71 -6.14
C ILE A 11 -8.07 -5.79 -5.61
N ARG A 12 -8.40 -4.77 -4.79
CA ARG A 12 -7.41 -3.87 -4.18
C ARG A 12 -6.44 -4.64 -3.28
N ILE A 13 -6.95 -5.55 -2.44
CA ILE A 13 -6.16 -6.39 -1.54
C ILE A 13 -5.21 -7.26 -2.33
N LEU A 14 -5.74 -7.99 -3.31
CA LEU A 14 -4.96 -8.92 -4.12
C LEU A 14 -3.84 -8.16 -4.86
N SER A 15 -4.15 -6.99 -5.39
CA SER A 15 -3.17 -6.13 -6.06
C SER A 15 -2.07 -5.66 -5.12
N ALA A 16 -2.41 -5.28 -3.89
CA ALA A 16 -1.43 -4.90 -2.87
C ALA A 16 -0.53 -6.08 -2.46
N VAL A 17 -1.11 -7.27 -2.25
CA VAL A 17 -0.35 -8.49 -1.93
C VAL A 17 0.59 -8.86 -3.07
N ILE A 18 0.12 -8.79 -4.32
CA ILE A 18 0.96 -9.05 -5.51
C ILE A 18 2.10 -8.02 -5.58
N MET A 19 1.82 -6.74 -5.41
CA MET A 19 2.84 -5.69 -5.42
C MET A 19 3.93 -5.96 -4.38
N LEU A 20 3.54 -6.19 -3.12
CA LEU A 20 4.48 -6.45 -2.03
C LEU A 20 5.25 -7.76 -2.21
N GLY A 21 4.58 -8.81 -2.71
CA GLY A 21 5.21 -10.10 -3.01
C GLY A 21 6.25 -10.00 -4.13
N ILE A 22 5.92 -9.28 -5.22
CA ILE A 22 6.86 -8.99 -6.31
C ILE A 22 8.04 -8.17 -5.79
N ALA A 23 7.78 -7.10 -5.03
CA ALA A 23 8.82 -6.25 -4.46
C ALA A 23 9.77 -7.07 -3.56
N SER A 24 9.23 -7.87 -2.65
CA SER A 24 9.98 -8.75 -1.76
C SER A 24 10.83 -9.78 -2.52
N PHE A 25 10.28 -10.39 -3.58
CA PHE A 25 11.02 -11.32 -4.43
C PHE A 25 12.20 -10.65 -5.15
N TYR A 26 11.98 -9.47 -5.72
CA TYR A 26 13.05 -8.71 -6.40
C TYR A 26 14.13 -8.23 -5.43
N ASP A 27 13.73 -7.82 -4.22
CA ASP A 27 14.66 -7.41 -3.16
C ASP A 27 15.62 -8.54 -2.78
N ILE A 28 15.11 -9.77 -2.63
CA ILE A 28 15.93 -10.95 -2.34
C ILE A 28 16.84 -11.32 -3.53
N TRP A 29 16.32 -11.26 -4.76
CA TRP A 29 17.02 -11.79 -5.92
C TRP A 29 18.05 -10.82 -6.52
N LYS A 30 17.64 -9.58 -6.80
CA LYS A 30 18.45 -8.59 -7.53
C LYS A 30 19.00 -7.49 -6.62
N ARG A 31 18.54 -7.40 -5.36
CA ARG A 31 18.88 -6.34 -4.39
C ARG A 31 18.61 -4.91 -4.87
N GLU A 32 17.85 -4.76 -5.94
CA GLU A 32 17.40 -3.49 -6.47
C GLU A 32 15.98 -3.67 -7.01
N ILE A 33 15.06 -2.83 -6.52
CA ILE A 33 13.70 -2.76 -7.02
C ILE A 33 13.63 -1.56 -7.97
N HIS A 34 13.22 -1.80 -9.21
CA HIS A 34 13.03 -0.71 -10.17
C HIS A 34 11.79 0.11 -9.83
N ASP A 35 11.92 1.44 -9.90
CA ASP A 35 10.83 2.39 -9.63
C ASP A 35 9.60 2.20 -10.53
N VAL A 36 9.78 1.54 -11.67
CA VAL A 36 8.71 1.14 -12.59
C VAL A 36 7.62 0.33 -11.89
N LEU A 37 7.98 -0.48 -10.88
CA LEU A 37 7.01 -1.25 -10.10
C LEU A 37 6.05 -0.30 -9.36
N TRP A 38 6.60 0.69 -8.67
CA TRP A 38 5.84 1.66 -7.89
C TRP A 38 4.97 2.55 -8.77
N ILE A 39 5.52 3.03 -9.89
CA ILE A 39 4.79 3.84 -10.86
C ILE A 39 3.64 3.03 -11.48
N GLY A 40 3.90 1.76 -11.84
CA GLY A 40 2.88 0.87 -12.42
C GLY A 40 1.71 0.63 -11.48
N PHE A 41 1.97 0.24 -10.23
CA PHE A 41 0.91 0.00 -9.24
C PHE A 41 0.25 1.30 -8.76
N GLY A 42 0.98 2.42 -8.70
CA GLY A 42 0.42 3.74 -8.44
C GLY A 42 -0.55 4.19 -9.52
N ALA A 43 -0.19 4.04 -10.80
CA ALA A 43 -1.07 4.32 -11.92
C ALA A 43 -2.29 3.38 -11.93
N PHE A 44 -2.09 2.10 -11.65
CA PHE A 44 -3.18 1.13 -11.53
C PHE A 44 -4.16 1.50 -10.41
N SER A 45 -3.68 1.95 -9.26
CA SER A 45 -4.50 2.48 -8.16
C SER A 45 -5.37 3.66 -8.59
N VAL A 46 -4.85 4.57 -9.43
CA VAL A 46 -5.64 5.68 -9.98
C VAL A 46 -6.73 5.16 -10.92
N VAL A 47 -6.43 4.17 -11.77
CA VAL A 47 -7.46 3.55 -12.63
C VAL A 47 -8.55 2.89 -11.79
N LEU A 48 -8.18 2.15 -10.74
CA LEU A 48 -9.15 1.56 -9.81
C LEU A 48 -10.03 2.63 -9.19
N LEU A 49 -9.46 3.76 -8.76
CA LEU A 49 -10.25 4.85 -8.18
C LEU A 49 -11.36 5.33 -9.11
N PHE A 50 -11.12 5.48 -10.42
CA PHE A 50 -12.13 5.96 -11.37
C PHE A 50 -13.25 4.96 -11.67
N ILE A 51 -13.01 3.68 -11.48
CA ILE A 51 -14.03 2.62 -11.67
C ILE A 51 -14.70 2.22 -10.35
N ASP A 52 -14.30 2.84 -9.25
CA ASP A 52 -14.82 2.56 -7.92
C ASP A 52 -16.27 3.05 -7.79
N PRO A 53 -17.22 2.18 -7.43
CA PRO A 53 -18.63 2.56 -7.24
C PRO A 53 -18.82 3.61 -6.14
N ASN A 54 -17.93 3.65 -5.14
CA ASN A 54 -17.97 4.60 -4.02
C ASN A 54 -16.86 5.66 -4.15
N PHE A 55 -16.69 6.22 -5.35
CA PHE A 55 -15.64 7.18 -5.68
C PHE A 55 -15.34 8.21 -4.59
N SER A 56 -16.37 8.89 -4.06
CA SER A 56 -16.18 9.95 -3.04
C SER A 56 -15.58 9.41 -1.73
N GLU A 57 -16.02 8.23 -1.28
CA GLU A 57 -15.51 7.61 -0.05
C GLU A 57 -14.08 7.12 -0.27
N SER A 58 -13.82 6.48 -1.41
CA SER A 58 -12.50 5.99 -1.77
C SER A 58 -11.48 7.11 -1.95
N VAL A 59 -11.86 8.24 -2.54
CA VAL A 59 -11.01 9.44 -2.59
C VAL A 59 -10.65 9.90 -1.18
N MET A 60 -11.64 9.99 -0.28
CA MET A 60 -11.42 10.43 1.09
C MET A 60 -10.50 9.46 1.85
N ALA A 61 -10.71 8.15 1.70
CA ALA A 61 -9.87 7.12 2.30
C ALA A 61 -8.42 7.20 1.78
N ILE A 62 -8.22 7.36 0.47
CA ILE A 62 -6.89 7.54 -0.13
C ILE A 62 -6.21 8.79 0.41
N LEU A 63 -6.91 9.93 0.47
CA LEU A 63 -6.34 11.18 0.97
C LEU A 63 -5.92 11.08 2.45
N ILE A 64 -6.75 10.44 3.28
CA ILE A 64 -6.42 10.19 4.69
C ILE A 64 -5.21 9.25 4.79
N SER A 65 -5.19 8.16 4.03
CA SER A 65 -4.07 7.21 4.08
C SER A 65 -2.77 7.79 3.51
N LEU A 66 -2.84 8.69 2.54
CA LEU A 66 -1.70 9.41 1.98
C LEU A 66 -1.05 10.40 2.95
N ILE A 67 -1.65 10.64 4.13
CA ILE A 67 -0.96 11.36 5.22
C ILE A 67 0.36 10.66 5.57
N ILE A 68 0.50 9.35 5.35
CA ILE A 68 1.76 8.63 5.55
C ILE A 68 2.89 9.11 4.61
N ALA A 69 2.56 9.62 3.42
CA ALA A 69 3.54 9.98 2.39
C ALA A 69 4.57 11.02 2.85
N PRO A 70 4.21 12.18 3.43
CA PRO A 70 5.19 13.13 3.95
C PRO A 70 6.08 12.52 5.04
N PHE A 71 5.55 11.66 5.91
CA PHE A 71 6.37 10.96 6.92
C PHE A 71 7.33 9.97 6.27
N ALA A 72 6.87 9.17 5.31
CA ALA A 72 7.70 8.22 4.58
C ALA A 72 8.84 8.90 3.82
N ILE A 73 8.55 10.03 3.13
CA ILE A 73 9.57 10.84 2.44
C ILE A 73 10.55 11.46 3.44
N PHE A 74 10.06 11.95 4.57
CA PHE A 74 10.93 12.50 5.63
C PHE A 74 11.88 11.43 6.19
N LEU A 75 11.38 10.24 6.52
CA LEU A 75 12.19 9.13 7.02
C LEU A 75 13.19 8.61 5.98
N TRP A 76 12.81 8.58 4.71
CA TRP A 76 13.72 8.28 3.61
C TRP A 76 14.84 9.33 3.53
N ARG A 77 14.51 10.62 3.67
CA ARG A 77 15.50 11.70 3.59
C ARG A 77 16.49 11.70 4.75
N THR A 78 16.09 11.28 5.95
CA THR A 78 16.97 11.15 7.11
C THR A 78 17.81 9.86 7.09
N GLY A 79 17.59 8.97 6.11
CA GLY A 79 18.27 7.68 6.00
C GLY A 79 17.75 6.61 6.95
N MET A 80 16.59 6.84 7.59
CA MET A 80 15.95 5.85 8.47
C MET A 80 15.15 4.80 7.69
N PHE A 81 14.70 5.13 6.48
CA PHE A 81 13.99 4.22 5.57
C PHE A 81 14.74 4.01 4.26
N GLY A 82 14.62 2.80 3.71
CA GLY A 82 14.97 2.53 2.32
C GLY A 82 14.03 3.29 1.37
N GLY A 83 14.53 3.64 0.18
CA GLY A 83 13.70 4.25 -0.86
C GLY A 83 12.52 3.35 -1.26
N ALA A 84 12.78 2.04 -1.33
CA ALA A 84 11.75 1.03 -1.61
C ALA A 84 10.63 1.02 -0.57
N ASP A 85 10.95 1.09 0.73
CA ASP A 85 9.95 1.09 1.80
C ASP A 85 9.06 2.33 1.73
N ALA A 86 9.66 3.50 1.48
CA ALA A 86 8.92 4.75 1.36
C ALA A 86 7.95 4.71 0.17
N PHE A 87 8.40 4.27 -1.00
CA PHE A 87 7.54 4.17 -2.18
C PHE A 87 6.47 3.08 -2.04
N ALA A 88 6.81 1.93 -1.43
CA ALA A 88 5.84 0.88 -1.14
C ALA A 88 4.69 1.40 -0.27
N LEU A 89 4.98 2.16 0.79
CA LEU A 89 3.95 2.73 1.66
C LEU A 89 3.06 3.75 0.95
N ILE A 90 3.64 4.60 0.10
CA ILE A 90 2.87 5.60 -0.66
C ILE A 90 1.92 4.91 -1.63
N VAL A 91 2.40 3.93 -2.38
CA VAL A 91 1.56 3.19 -3.33
C VAL A 91 0.54 2.33 -2.60
N LEU A 92 0.90 1.71 -1.47
CA LEU A 92 -0.04 0.96 -0.64
C LEU A 92 -1.15 1.87 -0.11
N ALA A 93 -0.83 3.10 0.27
CA ALA A 93 -1.81 4.08 0.72
C ALA A 93 -2.83 4.48 -0.34
N SER A 94 -2.47 4.47 -1.62
CA SER A 94 -3.42 4.73 -2.69
C SER A 94 -4.16 3.46 -3.16
N LEU A 95 -3.47 2.31 -3.15
CA LEU A 95 -3.99 1.05 -3.66
C LEU A 95 -4.98 0.40 -2.69
N ALA A 96 -4.64 0.38 -1.40
CA ALA A 96 -5.37 -0.27 -0.31
C ALA A 96 -5.42 0.62 0.94
N PRO A 97 -6.11 1.79 0.88
CA PRO A 97 -6.05 2.82 1.92
C PRO A 97 -6.58 2.36 3.29
N MET A 98 -7.68 1.61 3.32
CA MET A 98 -8.41 1.23 4.53
C MET A 98 -9.13 -0.11 4.30
N VAL A 99 -8.37 -1.13 3.94
CA VAL A 99 -8.94 -2.45 3.65
C VAL A 99 -9.42 -3.11 4.94
N THR A 100 -10.60 -3.70 4.93
CA THR A 100 -11.11 -4.55 6.01
C THR A 100 -11.07 -6.02 5.60
N LEU A 101 -10.11 -6.79 6.12
CA LEU A 101 -10.14 -8.27 6.07
C LEU A 101 -11.00 -8.87 7.20
N THR A 102 -11.27 -8.07 8.24
CA THR A 102 -12.06 -8.39 9.43
C THR A 102 -12.71 -7.09 9.91
N ASP A 103 -13.34 -7.06 11.10
CA ASP A 103 -14.02 -5.88 11.65
C ASP A 103 -13.12 -4.63 11.82
N ASN A 104 -11.79 -4.79 11.77
CA ASN A 104 -10.83 -3.70 11.93
C ASN A 104 -10.17 -3.31 10.59
N PRO A 105 -10.10 -2.00 10.27
CA PRO A 105 -9.46 -1.53 9.05
C PRO A 105 -7.93 -1.66 9.15
N VAL A 106 -7.35 -2.21 8.09
CA VAL A 106 -5.90 -2.28 7.85
C VAL A 106 -5.52 -1.07 7.00
N THR A 107 -4.64 -0.25 7.56
CA THR A 107 -4.08 0.94 6.90
C THR A 107 -2.59 0.75 6.63
N PRO A 108 -1.98 1.51 5.71
CA PRO A 108 -0.54 1.47 5.47
C PRO A 108 0.29 1.70 6.74
N LEU A 109 -0.21 2.54 7.66
CA LEU A 109 0.43 2.76 8.96
C LEU A 109 0.42 1.49 9.81
N THR A 110 -0.70 0.78 9.87
CA THR A 110 -0.78 -0.50 10.60
C THR A 110 0.10 -1.58 9.96
N THR A 111 0.19 -1.60 8.61
CA THR A 111 1.11 -2.50 7.90
C THR A 111 2.56 -2.20 8.29
N LEU A 112 2.95 -0.92 8.31
CA LEU A 112 4.28 -0.50 8.73
C LEU A 112 4.56 -0.87 10.20
N SER A 113 3.65 -0.56 11.12
CA SER A 113 3.85 -0.85 12.54
C SER A 113 3.96 -2.35 12.80
N ASN A 114 3.15 -3.16 12.14
CA ASN A 114 3.22 -4.62 12.25
C ASN A 114 4.52 -5.17 11.67
N ALA A 115 4.97 -4.63 10.52
CA ALA A 115 6.27 -5.00 9.94
C ALA A 115 7.44 -4.66 10.88
N ALA A 116 7.41 -3.47 11.50
CA ALA A 116 8.43 -3.06 12.47
C ALA A 116 8.43 -3.97 13.72
N LEU A 117 7.25 -4.36 14.23
CA LEU A 117 7.14 -5.30 15.34
C LEU A 117 7.72 -6.67 15.00
N LEU A 118 7.38 -7.21 13.83
CA LEU A 118 7.90 -8.50 13.35
C LEU A 118 9.42 -8.47 13.13
N PHE A 119 9.97 -7.32 12.74
CA PHE A 119 11.42 -7.16 12.59
C PHE A 119 12.14 -7.19 13.94
N VAL A 120 11.59 -6.54 14.98
CA VAL A 120 12.20 -6.48 16.32
C VAL A 120 11.98 -7.78 17.10
N PHE A 121 10.79 -8.37 16.99
CA PHE A 121 10.40 -9.61 17.65
C PHE A 121 10.12 -10.68 16.61
N PRO A 122 11.15 -11.29 16.02
CA PRO A 122 10.95 -12.41 15.10
C PRO A 122 10.29 -13.56 15.86
N LEU A 123 9.09 -13.93 15.40
CA LEU A 123 8.30 -15.06 15.90
C LEU A 123 8.99 -16.40 15.64
#